data_AF-R2ST07-F1
#
_entry.id   AF-R2ST07-F1
#
_cell.length_a   1.000
_cell.length_b   1.000
_cell.length_c   1.000
_cell.angle_alpha   90.00
_cell.angle_beta   90.00
_cell.angle_gamma   90.00
#
_symmetry.space_group_name_H-M   'P 1'
#
loop_
_entity.id
_entity.type
_entity.pdbx_description
1 polymer ?
#
loop_
_entity_poly.entity_id
_entity_poly.type
_entity_poly.pdbx_seq_one_letter_code
_entity_poly.pdbx_strand_id
1 'polypeptide(L)'
;MGKVDINYGQARSEISHIENQINSSLSSAKSAVSQLSSLLNESEGAFVSEIKQQFKAEEQIIIASEGFFREMCQALLSAVDTYEEQDRNISNSMDKAIS
;
A
#
# COMPACT_ATOMS: atom_id res chain seq x y z
N MET A 1 -31.05 11.62 -1.54
CA MET A 1 -29.68 11.25 -1.12
C MET A 1 -28.85 12.51 -1.17
N GLY A 2 -28.24 12.93 -0.06
CA GLY A 2 -27.40 14.13 -0.05
C GLY A 2 -26.19 13.92 -0.94
N LYS A 3 -25.86 14.88 -1.80
CA LYS A 3 -24.59 14.90 -2.54
C LYS A 3 -23.48 14.93 -1.50
N VAL A 4 -22.81 13.80 -1.31
CA VAL A 4 -21.48 13.83 -0.70
C VAL A 4 -20.60 14.46 -1.78
N ASP A 5 -20.14 15.67 -1.53
CA ASP A 5 -19.24 16.37 -2.44
C ASP A 5 -17.85 15.72 -2.29
N ILE A 6 -17.61 14.64 -3.04
CA ILE A 6 -16.37 13.88 -2.96
C ILE A 6 -15.32 14.61 -3.79
N ASN A 7 -14.26 15.08 -3.13
CA ASN A 7 -13.09 15.60 -3.83
C ASN A 7 -12.18 14.44 -4.26
N TYR A 8 -12.47 13.88 -5.44
CA TYR A 8 -11.70 12.76 -6.00
C TYR A 8 -10.22 13.10 -6.23
N GLY A 9 -9.90 14.37 -6.53
CA GLY A 9 -8.51 14.82 -6.67
C GLY A 9 -7.73 14.75 -5.36
N GLN A 10 -8.35 15.23 -4.27
CA GLN A 10 -7.78 15.12 -2.93
C GLN A 10 -7.63 13.65 -2.50
N ALA A 11 -8.62 12.80 -2.75
CA ALA A 11 -8.56 11.38 -2.43
C ALA A 11 -7.37 10.68 -3.11
N ARG A 12 -7.15 10.92 -4.42
CA ARG A 12 -5.97 10.39 -5.13
C ARG A 12 -4.66 10.88 -4.53
N SER A 13 -4.57 12.17 -4.22
CA SER A 13 -3.38 12.76 -3.63
C SER A 13 -3.05 12.14 -2.26
N GLU A 14 -4.05 11.92 -1.42
CA GLU A 14 -3.88 11.29 -0.11
C GLU A 14 -3.44 9.82 -0.24
N ILE A 15 -4.04 9.06 -1.16
CA ILE A 15 -3.64 7.68 -1.44
C ILE A 15 -2.18 7.61 -1.91
N SER A 16 -1.79 8.46 -2.86
CA SER A 16 -0.39 8.52 -3.33
C SER A 16 0.58 8.97 -2.23
N HIS A 17 0.16 9.86 -1.31
CA HIS A 17 0.98 10.24 -0.16
C HIS A 17 1.23 9.04 0.77
N ILE A 18 0.16 8.28 1.08
CA ILE A 18 0.24 7.07 1.91
C ILE A 18 1.13 6.02 1.23
N GLU A 19 0.96 5.79 -0.07
CA GLU A 19 1.79 4.85 -0.85
C GLU A 19 3.28 5.21 -0.73
N ASN A 20 3.63 6.49 -0.85
CA ASN A 20 5.02 6.95 -0.72
C ASN A 20 5.58 6.75 0.70
N GLN A 21 4.77 7.01 1.73
CA GLN A 21 5.19 6.78 3.13
C GLN A 21 5.42 5.30 3.42
N ILE A 22 4.55 4.44 2.91
CA ILE A 22 4.67 2.99 3.03
C ILE A 22 5.93 2.50 2.31
N ASN A 23 6.15 2.92 1.06
CA ASN A 23 7.33 2.55 0.28
C ASN A 23 8.64 2.97 0.97
N SER A 24 8.66 4.18 1.56
CA SER A 24 9.82 4.67 2.31
C SER A 24 10.10 3.83 3.57
N SER A 25 9.04 3.47 4.29
CA SER A 25 9.15 2.65 5.51
C SER A 25 9.59 1.22 5.19
N LEU A 26 9.02 0.60 4.16
CA LEU A 26 9.39 -0.74 3.69
C LEU A 26 10.83 -0.78 3.16
N SER A 27 11.26 0.24 2.42
CA SER A 27 12.63 0.35 1.95
C SER A 27 13.61 0.37 3.14
N SER A 28 13.30 1.18 4.17
CA SER A 28 14.10 1.25 5.39
C SER A 28 14.15 -0.10 6.12
N ALA A 29 13.00 -0.78 6.25
CA ALA A 29 12.92 -2.10 6.88
C ALA A 29 13.74 -3.15 6.12
N LYS A 30 13.63 -3.20 4.78
CA LYS A 30 14.40 -4.11 3.92
C LYS A 30 15.91 -3.88 4.03
N SER A 31 16.33 -2.61 4.09
CA SER A 31 17.75 -2.28 4.29
C SER A 31 18.26 -2.74 5.66
N ALA A 32 17.50 -2.49 6.73
CA ALA A 32 17.85 -2.98 8.07
C ALA A 32 17.91 -4.51 8.11
N VAL A 33 16.96 -5.18 7.46
CA VAL A 33 16.94 -6.64 7.33
C VAL A 33 18.17 -7.16 6.60
N SER A 34 18.53 -6.54 5.48
CA SER A 34 19.70 -6.95 4.72
C SER A 34 21.00 -6.80 5.53
N GLN A 35 21.14 -5.72 6.30
CA GLN A 35 22.30 -5.50 7.17
C GLN A 35 22.40 -6.55 8.28
N LEU A 36 21.28 -6.82 8.97
CA LEU A 36 21.24 -7.82 10.04
C LEU A 36 21.46 -9.24 9.50
N SER A 37 20.92 -9.58 8.33
CA SER A 37 21.16 -10.86 7.66
C SER A 37 22.65 -11.07 7.36
N SER A 38 23.35 -10.02 6.88
CA SER A 38 24.80 -10.07 6.69
C SER A 38 25.55 -10.37 7.99
N LEU A 39 25.26 -9.64 9.06
CA LEU A 39 25.90 -9.82 10.37
C LEU A 39 25.64 -11.23 10.95
N LEU A 40 24.41 -11.74 10.80
CA LEU A 40 24.05 -13.07 11.26
C LEU A 40 24.78 -14.15 10.46
N ASN A 41 24.98 -13.96 9.16
CA ASN A 41 25.68 -14.93 8.31
C ASN A 41 27.17 -15.08 8.66
N GLU A 42 27.79 -14.04 9.20
CA GLU A 42 29.16 -14.07 9.72
C GLU A 42 29.27 -14.73 11.12
N SER A 43 28.15 -15.03 11.76
CA SER A 43 28.08 -15.62 13.09
C SER A 43 27.77 -17.13 13.05
N GLU A 44 28.37 -17.89 13.97
CA GLU A 44 28.20 -19.35 14.10
C GLU A 44 27.68 -19.75 15.49
N GLY A 45 27.02 -20.92 15.58
CA GLY A 45 26.49 -21.49 16.82
C GLY A 45 24.99 -21.83 16.76
N ALA A 46 24.55 -22.74 17.63
CA ALA A 46 23.15 -23.21 17.65
C ALA A 46 22.14 -22.08 17.89
N PHE A 47 22.45 -21.15 18.82
CA PHE A 47 21.64 -19.96 19.08
C PHE A 47 21.54 -19.02 17.88
N VAL A 48 22.62 -18.89 17.08
CA VAL A 48 22.62 -18.09 15.86
C VAL A 48 21.72 -18.71 14.78
N SER A 49 21.63 -20.04 14.71
CA SER A 49 20.73 -20.73 13.78
C SER A 49 19.25 -20.45 14.08
N GLU A 50 18.86 -20.42 15.36
CA GLU A 50 17.50 -20.07 15.77
C GLU A 50 17.17 -18.62 15.42
N ILE A 51 18.11 -17.69 15.68
CA ILE A 51 17.95 -16.29 15.28
C ILE A 51 17.81 -16.15 13.77
N LYS A 52 18.65 -16.84 12.97
CA LYS A 52 18.54 -16.85 11.50
C LYS A 52 17.16 -17.31 11.01
N GLN A 53 16.55 -18.29 11.68
CA GLN A 53 15.23 -18.77 11.32
C GLN A 53 14.12 -17.75 11.64
N GLN A 54 14.15 -17.15 12.83
CA GLN A 54 13.23 -16.07 13.19
C GLN A 54 13.37 -14.88 12.23
N PHE A 55 14.61 -14.52 11.91
CA PHE A 55 14.92 -13.41 11.02
C PHE A 55 14.39 -13.60 9.60
N LYS A 56 14.48 -14.83 9.07
CA LYS A 56 13.85 -15.18 7.79
C LYS A 56 12.33 -15.06 7.82
N ALA A 57 11.68 -15.37 8.95
CA ALA A 57 10.25 -15.19 9.09
C ALA A 57 9.86 -13.70 9.04
N GLU A 58 10.63 -12.84 9.72
CA GLU A 58 10.43 -11.39 9.69
C GLU A 58 10.63 -10.79 8.28
N GLU A 59 11.65 -11.26 7.55
CA GLU A 59 11.86 -10.86 6.16
C GLU A 59 10.64 -11.19 5.27
N GLN A 60 10.06 -12.38 5.44
CA GLN A 60 8.86 -12.78 4.71
C GLN A 60 7.65 -11.90 5.07
N ILE A 61 7.51 -11.52 6.34
CA ILE A 61 6.44 -10.60 6.79
C ILE A 61 6.57 -9.23 6.11
N ILE A 62 7.79 -8.70 6.00
CA ILE A 62 8.03 -7.41 5.33
C ILE A 62 7.69 -7.49 3.84
N ILE A 63 8.08 -8.57 3.16
CA ILE A 63 7.75 -8.80 1.74
C ILE A 63 6.23 -8.93 1.54
N ALA A 64 5.56 -9.71 2.39
CA ALA A 64 4.10 -9.86 2.34
C ALA A 64 3.38 -8.53 2.58
N SER A 65 3.87 -7.73 3.54
CA SER A 65 3.33 -6.41 3.85
C SER A 65 3.43 -5.45 2.66
N GLU A 66 4.56 -5.45 1.95
CA GLU A 66 4.71 -4.67 0.72
C GLU A 66 3.67 -5.03 -0.34
N GLY A 67 3.48 -6.33 -0.60
CA GLY A 67 2.48 -6.80 -1.55
C GLY A 67 1.08 -6.35 -1.17
N PHE A 68 0.70 -6.57 0.10
CA PHE A 68 -0.60 -6.16 0.64
C PHE A 68 -0.85 -4.66 0.48
N PHE A 69 0.10 -3.81 0.90
CA PHE A 69 -0.10 -2.36 0.83
C PHE A 69 -0.17 -1.84 -0.61
N ARG A 70 0.62 -2.42 -1.52
CA ARG A 70 0.56 -2.06 -2.95
C ARG A 70 -0.82 -2.39 -3.53
N GLU A 71 -1.32 -3.59 -3.26
CA GLU A 71 -2.66 -4.01 -3.72
C GLU A 71 -3.76 -3.14 -3.11
N MET A 72 -3.64 -2.79 -1.82
CA MET A 72 -4.58 -1.90 -1.15
C MET A 72 -4.60 -0.50 -1.80
N CYS A 73 -3.45 0.12 -2.08
CA CYS A 73 -3.39 1.43 -2.72
C CYS A 73 -3.98 1.38 -4.14
N GLN A 74 -3.70 0.33 -4.91
CA GLN A 74 -4.26 0.11 -6.23
C GLN A 74 -5.79 -0.07 -6.20
N ALA A 75 -6.30 -0.83 -5.23
CA ALA A 75 -7.74 -1.02 -5.04
C ALA A 75 -8.44 0.30 -4.69
N LEU A 76 -7.84 1.12 -3.81
CA LEU A 76 -8.37 2.42 -3.43
C LEU A 76 -8.40 3.40 -4.62
N LEU A 77 -7.32 3.47 -5.41
CA LEU A 77 -7.30 4.29 -6.62
C LEU A 77 -8.37 3.86 -7.63
N SER A 78 -8.51 2.54 -7.84
CA SER A 78 -9.53 1.98 -8.73
C SER A 78 -10.95 2.29 -8.26
N ALA A 79 -11.18 2.27 -6.94
CA ALA A 79 -12.47 2.65 -6.36
C ALA A 79 -12.76 4.14 -6.58
N VAL A 80 -11.77 5.01 -6.39
CA VAL A 80 -11.90 6.46 -6.67
C VAL A 80 -12.27 6.70 -8.13
N ASP A 81 -11.59 6.05 -9.07
CA ASP A 81 -11.89 6.16 -10.50
C ASP A 81 -13.32 5.69 -10.82
N THR A 82 -13.73 4.56 -10.23
CA THR A 82 -15.08 3.98 -10.41
C THR A 82 -16.17 4.92 -9.91
N TYR A 83 -16.01 5.50 -8.71
CA TYR A 83 -16.99 6.42 -8.15
C TYR A 83 -17.07 7.73 -8.93
N GLU A 84 -15.94 8.28 -9.38
CA GLU A 84 -15.94 9.50 -10.21
C GLU A 84 -16.62 9.27 -11.57
N GLU A 85 -16.45 8.08 -12.17
CA GLU A 85 -17.16 7.72 -13.39
C GLU A 85 -18.67 7.57 -13.17
N GLN A 86 -19.07 6.92 -12.07
CA GLN A 86 -20.49 6.79 -11.70
C GLN A 86 -21.16 8.15 -11.51
N ASP A 87 -20.52 9.08 -10.78
CA ASP A 87 -21.06 10.41 -10.55
C ASP A 87 -21.18 11.22 -11.85
N ARG A 88 -20.18 11.14 -12.73
CA ARG A 88 -20.26 11.76 -14.08
C ARG A 88 -21.39 11.17 -14.91
N ASN A 89 -21.57 9.85 -14.90
CA ASN A 89 -22.63 9.18 -15.66
C ASN A 89 -24.02 9.56 -15.13
N ILE A 90 -24.20 9.64 -13.82
CA ILE A 90 -25.45 10.08 -13.20
C ILE A 90 -25.76 11.52 -13.61
N SER A 91 -24.80 12.45 -13.50
CA SER A 91 -24.98 13.85 -13.87
C SER A 91 -25.40 13.99 -15.35
N ASN A 92 -24.69 13.31 -16.26
CA ASN A 92 -25.01 13.33 -17.68
C ASN A 92 -26.40 12.71 -17.99
N SER A 93 -26.81 11.69 -17.25
CA SER A 93 -28.13 11.07 -17.40
C SER A 93 -29.26 11.99 -16.94
N MET A 94 -29.03 12.74 -15.86
CA MET A 94 -29.98 13.73 -15.35
C MET A 94 -30.12 14.88 -16.36
N ASP A 95 -29.02 15.46 -16.84
CA ASP A 95 -29.05 16.56 -17.82
C ASP A 95 -29.84 16.19 -19.09
N LYS A 96 -29.73 14.94 -19.55
CA LYS A 96 -30.52 14.44 -20.69
C LYS A 96 -32.01 14.26 -20.40
N ALA A 97 -32.40 14.02 -19.14
CA ALA A 97 -33.80 13.79 -18.77
C ALA A 97 -34.60 15.08 -18.57
N ILE A 98 -33.93 16.22 -18.42
CA ILE A 98 -34.53 17.56 -18.24
C ILE A 98 -34.38 18.46 -19.48
N SER A 99 -33.68 17.98 -20.51
CA SER A 99 -33.61 18.60 -21.85
C SER A 99 -34.70 18.06 -22.77
#